data_AF-A0A1G3FUL2-F1
#
_entry.id   AF-A0A1G3FUL2-F1
#
_cell.length_a   1.000
_cell.length_b   1.000
_cell.length_c   1.000
_cell.angle_alpha   90.00
_cell.angle_beta   90.00
_cell.angle_gamma   90.00
#
_symmetry.space_group_name_H-M   'P 1'
#
loop_
_entity.id
_entity.type
_entity.pdbx_description
1 polymer ?
#
loop_
_entity_poly.entity_id
_entity_poly.type
_entity_poly.pdbx_seq_one_letter_code
_entity_poly.pdbx_strand_id
1 'polypeptide(L)'
;MTYKIMKKGRALPAFAPVSISDDGRKTTFVIPPGAPMPTIFRADAKGQEYSVNSSVRGTTITVSTRSERWVLRYGEEYVCVTAEPGVSQ
;
A
#
# COMPACT_ATOMS: atom_id res chain seq x y z
N MET A 1 5.14 12.24 -0.89
CA MET A 1 5.47 11.10 -1.75
C MET A 1 4.26 10.82 -2.61
N THR A 2 4.44 10.57 -3.90
CA THR A 2 3.33 10.16 -4.78
C THR A 2 3.40 8.65 -4.94
N TYR A 3 2.34 7.94 -4.58
CA TYR A 3 2.34 6.47 -4.66
C TYR A 3 1.74 5.99 -5.97
N LYS A 4 2.40 5.01 -6.60
CA LYS A 4 1.93 4.32 -7.78
C LYS A 4 1.79 2.83 -7.51
N ILE A 5 0.69 2.27 -7.99
CA ILE A 5 0.45 0.82 -7.94
C ILE A 5 1.23 0.16 -9.08
N MET A 6 2.08 -0.79 -8.73
CA MET A 6 2.81 -1.61 -9.68
C MET A 6 1.90 -2.76 -10.12
N LYS A 7 1.46 -2.71 -11.37
CA LYS A 7 0.58 -3.72 -11.96
C LYS A 7 1.41 -4.88 -12.51
N LYS A 8 1.21 -6.09 -11.99
CA LYS A 8 1.77 -7.33 -12.56
C LYS A 8 0.63 -8.20 -13.11
N GLY A 9 0.20 -7.93 -14.35
CA GLY A 9 -0.88 -8.68 -15.02
C GLY A 9 -1.87 -7.79 -15.78
N ARG A 10 -2.93 -8.40 -16.35
CA ARG A 10 -3.96 -7.67 -17.11
C ARG A 10 -4.93 -6.87 -16.22
N ALA A 11 -5.19 -7.32 -14.99
CA ALA A 11 -6.09 -6.67 -14.03
C ALA A 11 -5.42 -6.53 -12.66
N LEU A 12 -5.90 -5.58 -11.85
CA LEU A 12 -5.51 -5.44 -10.45
C LEU A 12 -6.42 -6.33 -9.58
N PRO A 13 -5.91 -6.92 -8.49
CA PRO A 13 -6.75 -7.58 -7.49
C PRO A 13 -7.83 -6.63 -6.96
N ALA A 14 -8.98 -7.18 -6.55
CA ALA A 14 -10.11 -6.39 -6.07
C ALA A 14 -9.79 -5.53 -4.84
N PHE A 15 -8.77 -5.89 -4.06
CA PHE A 15 -8.31 -5.15 -2.89
C PHE A 15 -7.26 -4.08 -3.20
N ALA A 16 -6.90 -3.87 -4.47
CA ALA A 16 -5.97 -2.81 -4.84
C ALA A 16 -6.49 -1.45 -4.35
N PRO A 17 -5.66 -0.66 -3.65
CA PRO A 17 -6.12 0.58 -3.03
C PRO A 17 -6.57 1.57 -4.10
N VAL A 18 -7.67 2.28 -3.85
CA VAL A 18 -8.17 3.36 -4.72
C VAL A 18 -7.49 4.69 -4.44
N SER A 19 -6.93 4.85 -3.24
CA SER A 19 -6.20 6.04 -2.83
C SER A 19 -5.12 5.67 -1.81
N ILE A 20 -3.98 6.34 -1.92
CA ILE A 20 -2.87 6.22 -0.99
C ILE A 20 -2.36 7.63 -0.69
N SER A 21 -2.33 8.00 0.58
CA SER A 21 -1.85 9.29 1.05
C SER A 21 -0.81 9.11 2.15
N ASP A 22 0.10 10.08 2.28
CA ASP A 22 1.13 10.13 3.31
C ASP A 22 1.20 11.56 3.83
N ASP A 23 1.06 11.71 5.15
CA ASP A 23 1.02 13.02 5.83
C ASP A 23 2.40 13.46 6.36
N GLY A 24 3.47 12.78 5.95
CA GLY A 24 4.82 12.97 6.48
C GLY A 24 5.15 12.16 7.73
N ARG A 25 4.18 11.45 8.32
CA ARG A 25 4.37 10.55 9.49
C ARG A 25 3.72 9.19 9.30
N LYS A 26 2.53 9.14 8.71
CA LYS A 26 1.68 7.97 8.53
C LYS A 26 1.37 7.81 7.05
N THR A 27 1.12 6.57 6.66
CA THR A 27 0.61 6.23 5.33
C THR A 27 -0.80 5.67 5.46
N THR A 28 -1.71 6.18 4.67
CA THR A 28 -3.12 5.79 4.66
C THR A 28 -3.47 5.17 3.31
N PHE A 29 -4.06 3.97 3.35
CA PHE A 29 -4.54 3.23 2.19
C PHE A 29 -6.05 3.16 2.25
N VAL A 30 -6.72 3.48 1.15
CA VAL A 30 -8.17 3.33 1.01
C VAL A 30 -8.45 2.16 0.07
N ILE A 31 -9.10 1.14 0.59
CA ILE A 31 -9.48 -0.09 -0.13
C ILE A 31 -10.90 0.08 -0.73
N PRO A 32 -11.21 -0.47 -1.92
CA PRO A 32 -12.57 -0.44 -2.44
C PRO A 32 -13.61 -1.00 -1.43
N PRO A 33 -14.79 -0.39 -1.29
CA PRO A 33 -15.87 -0.95 -0.49
C PRO A 33 -16.23 -2.37 -0.94
N GLY A 34 -16.43 -3.29 0.01
CA GLY A 34 -16.77 -4.69 -0.27
C GLY A 34 -15.60 -5.56 -0.77
N ALA A 35 -14.42 -4.99 -0.99
CA ALA A 35 -13.22 -5.77 -1.27
C ALA A 35 -12.64 -6.40 0.01
N PRO A 36 -11.92 -7.52 -0.11
CA PRO A 36 -11.24 -8.11 1.02
C PRO A 36 -10.18 -7.15 1.61
N MET A 37 -10.06 -7.11 2.93
CA MET A 37 -9.08 -6.25 3.61
C MET A 37 -7.69 -6.90 3.60
N PRO A 38 -6.70 -6.32 2.90
CA PRO A 38 -5.37 -6.91 2.80
C PRO A 38 -4.53 -6.64 4.06
N THR A 39 -3.49 -7.44 4.25
CA THR A 39 -2.39 -7.14 5.19
C THR A 39 -1.35 -6.26 4.50
N ILE A 40 -0.84 -5.24 5.19
CA ILE A 40 0.15 -4.30 4.67
C ILE A 40 1.55 -4.66 5.18
N PHE A 41 2.51 -4.70 4.27
CA PHE A 41 3.93 -4.86 4.55
C PHE A 41 4.71 -3.71 3.93
N ARG A 42 5.76 -3.24 4.61
CA ARG A 42 6.78 -2.43 3.94
C ARG A 42 7.78 -3.37 3.25
N ALA A 43 8.30 -2.97 2.10
CA ALA A 43 9.36 -3.69 1.41
C ALA A 43 10.63 -2.85 1.30
N ASP A 44 11.79 -3.49 1.35
CA ASP A 44 13.07 -2.84 1.09
C ASP A 44 13.45 -2.89 -0.41
N ALA A 45 14.67 -2.44 -0.75
CA ALA A 45 15.18 -2.47 -2.12
C ALA A 45 15.50 -3.87 -2.66
N LYS A 46 15.65 -4.86 -1.77
CA LYS A 46 15.85 -6.27 -2.14
C LYS A 46 14.52 -7.02 -2.27
N GLY A 47 13.40 -6.36 -1.99
CA GLY A 47 12.07 -6.96 -1.99
C GLY A 47 11.74 -7.74 -0.72
N GLN A 48 12.56 -7.62 0.33
CA GLN A 48 12.26 -8.23 1.62
C GLN A 48 11.10 -7.48 2.28
N GLU A 49 10.08 -8.23 2.70
CA GLU A 49 8.89 -7.69 3.34
C GLU A 49 9.01 -7.71 4.86
N TYR A 50 8.49 -6.67 5.49
CA TYR A 50 8.47 -6.49 6.93
C TYR A 50 7.07 -6.11 7.40
N SER A 51 6.56 -6.84 8.40
CA SER A 51 5.30 -6.52 9.05
C SER A 51 5.37 -5.13 9.70
N VAL A 52 4.26 -4.41 9.63
CA VAL A 52 4.11 -3.08 10.21
C VAL A 52 2.87 -3.05 11.09
N ASN A 53 2.88 -2.19 12.11
CA ASN A 53 1.67 -1.94 12.88
C ASN A 53 0.71 -1.09 12.03
N SER A 54 -0.51 -1.60 11.84
CA SER A 54 -1.57 -0.95 11.09
C SER A 54 -2.87 -0.96 11.87
N SER A 55 -3.65 0.10 11.74
CA SER A 55 -5.02 0.18 12.24
C SER A 55 -6.00 0.21 11.06
N VAL A 56 -7.14 -0.47 11.21
CA VAL A 56 -8.18 -0.54 10.18
C VAL A 56 -9.45 0.13 10.69
N ARG A 57 -10.05 1.01 9.89
CA ARG A 57 -11.38 1.58 10.13
C ARG A 57 -12.16 1.63 8.82
N GLY A 58 -13.22 0.82 8.73
CA GLY A 58 -14.00 0.68 7.50
C GLY A 58 -13.08 0.23 6.35
N THR A 59 -13.03 1.02 5.28
CA THR A 59 -12.19 0.79 4.10
C THR A 59 -10.76 1.35 4.23
N THR A 60 -10.43 1.97 5.35
CA THR A 60 -9.17 2.70 5.52
C THR A 60 -8.19 1.92 6.39
N ILE A 61 -7.00 1.68 5.88
CA ILE A 61 -5.86 1.14 6.64
C ILE A 61 -4.88 2.28 6.87
N THR A 62 -4.53 2.55 8.13
CA THR A 62 -3.52 3.54 8.49
C THR A 62 -2.32 2.87 9.14
N VAL A 63 -1.13 3.16 8.61
CA VAL A 63 0.15 2.64 9.06
C VAL A 63 0.93 3.76 9.70
N SER A 64 1.51 3.53 10.88
CA SER A 64 2.25 4.55 11.65
C SER A 64 3.67 4.82 11.13
N THR A 65 3.96 4.43 9.88
CA THR A 65 5.27 4.56 9.25
C THR A 65 5.13 4.94 7.78
N ARG A 66 6.26 5.32 7.17
CA ARG A 66 6.40 5.67 5.76
C ARG A 66 7.34 4.68 5.11
N SER A 67 7.14 4.42 3.83
CA SER A 67 8.02 3.56 3.04
C SER A 67 7.96 3.93 1.57
N GLU A 68 9.08 3.79 0.89
CA GLU A 68 9.11 3.93 -0.56
C GLU A 68 8.48 2.73 -1.28
N ARG A 69 8.36 1.59 -0.60
CA ARG A 69 7.75 0.38 -1.16
C ARG A 69 6.82 -0.27 -0.15
N TRP A 70 5.64 -0.63 -0.62
CA TRP A 70 4.62 -1.35 0.13
C TRP A 70 4.17 -2.57 -0.64
N VAL A 71 3.76 -3.61 0.08
CA VAL A 71 3.12 -4.79 -0.46
C VAL A 71 1.81 -5.00 0.30
N LEU A 72 0.70 -5.04 -0.42
CA LEU A 72 -0.60 -5.43 0.10
C LEU A 72 -0.82 -6.89 -0.27
N ARG A 73 -1.18 -7.73 0.70
CA ARG A 73 -1.39 -9.17 0.50
C ARG A 73 -2.77 -9.61 0.97
N TYR A 74 -3.40 -10.47 0.19
CA TYR A 74 -4.61 -11.18 0.59
C TYR A 74 -4.62 -12.58 -0.02
N GLY A 75 -4.59 -13.62 0.82
CA GLY A 75 -4.38 -15.00 0.36
C GLY A 75 -3.07 -15.13 -0.42
N GLU A 76 -3.16 -15.64 -1.65
CA GLU A 76 -2.01 -15.79 -2.57
C GLU A 76 -1.77 -14.55 -3.46
N GLU A 77 -2.70 -13.60 -3.46
CA GLU A 77 -2.62 -12.38 -4.28
C GLU A 77 -1.84 -11.28 -3.56
N TYR A 78 -1.13 -10.46 -4.34
CA TYR A 78 -0.41 -9.29 -3.83
C TYR A 78 -0.45 -8.11 -4.80
N VAL A 79 -0.33 -6.92 -4.22
CA VAL A 79 -0.19 -5.65 -4.95
C VAL A 79 1.04 -4.92 -4.41
N CYS A 80 1.98 -4.61 -5.29
CA CYS A 80 3.13 -3.78 -4.94
C CYS A 80 2.81 -2.31 -5.20
N VAL A 81 3.23 -1.44 -4.30
CA VAL A 81 3.09 0.01 -4.42
C VAL A 81 4.46 0.65 -4.22
N THR A 82 4.82 1.60 -5.07
CA THR A 82 6.05 2.36 -4.94
C THR A 82 5.75 3.85 -4.79
N ALA A 83 6.40 4.50 -3.84
CA ALA A 83 6.51 5.94 -3.81
C ALA A 83 7.49 6.40 -4.90
N GLU A 84 7.08 7.38 -5.67
CA GLU A 84 8.01 8.23 -6.40
C GLU A 84 8.36 9.41 -5.50
N PRO A 85 9.65 9.78 -5.40
CA PRO A 85 10.04 11.08 -4.87
C PRO A 85 9.26 12.12 -5.66
N GLY A 86 8.45 12.93 -4.98
CA GLY A 86 7.88 14.09 -5.63
C GLY A 86 9.06 14.92 -6.12
N VAL A 87 9.12 15.21 -7.43
CA VAL A 87 10.03 16.22 -7.93
C VAL A 87 9.60 17.51 -7.25
N SER A 88 10.30 17.90 -6.19
CA SER A 88 10.30 19.28 -5.73
C SER A 88 10.89 20.05 -6.90
N GLN A 89 10.05 20.78 -7.65
CA GLN A 89 10.53 21.78 -8.59
C GLN A 89 11.05 22.98 -7.81
#